data_AF-A0A6C1SI23-F1
#
_entry.id   AF-A0A6C1SI23-F1
#
_cell.length_a   1.000
_cell.length_b   1.000
_cell.length_c   1.000
_cell.angle_alpha   90.00
_cell.angle_beta   90.00
_cell.angle_gamma   90.00
#
_symmetry.space_group_name_H-M   'P 1'
#
loop_
_entity.id
_entity.type
_entity.pdbx_description
1 polymer ?
#
loop_
_entity_poly.entity_id
_entity_poly.type
_entity_poly.pdbx_seq_one_letter_code
_entity_poly.pdbx_strand_id
1 'polypeptide(L)'
;MADPGDLKAGKSQSAYAKLAALFDYLLQQYDETLRRDPSFAQTIAHLSNVAEQQFEESLQEQKDPGDSGISSLVGLGGEAVDDLSELPPPKLLPSFDESVVSERLLALADLYYIYQQERLGVFRVVLKLQELFKGGELRLADGKGAYALYKFDQQKSLRSSREERFDAYCHAFGYGCSTAAGSSNPNSAF
;
A
#
# COMPACT_ATOMS: atom_id res chain seq x y z
N MET A 1 10.33 21.18 -19.56
CA MET A 1 10.49 20.97 -18.12
C MET A 1 10.02 19.54 -17.88
N ALA A 2 10.94 18.57 -18.01
CA ALA A 2 10.63 17.14 -18.04
C ALA A 2 10.55 16.61 -16.62
N ASP A 3 9.55 15.77 -16.35
CA ASP A 3 9.25 15.18 -15.05
C ASP A 3 10.40 14.25 -14.61
N PRO A 4 10.98 14.42 -13.40
CA PRO A 4 12.08 13.57 -12.90
C PRO A 4 11.67 12.08 -12.69
N GLY A 5 10.39 11.74 -12.79
CA GLY A 5 9.90 10.35 -12.80
C GLY A 5 10.23 9.58 -14.09
N ASP A 6 10.25 10.24 -15.25
CA ASP A 6 10.41 9.57 -16.55
C ASP A 6 11.85 9.06 -16.80
N LEU A 7 12.84 9.71 -16.19
CA LEU A 7 14.25 9.36 -16.36
C LEU A 7 14.67 8.10 -15.58
N LYS A 8 13.98 7.77 -14.48
CA LYS A 8 14.26 6.59 -13.65
C LYS A 8 13.59 5.34 -14.20
N ALA A 9 12.35 5.46 -14.70
CA ALA A 9 11.67 4.38 -15.42
C ALA A 9 12.46 3.97 -16.69
N GLY A 10 13.03 4.94 -17.40
CA GLY A 10 13.79 4.70 -18.63
C GLY A 10 15.07 3.87 -18.47
N LYS A 11 15.75 3.91 -17.31
CA LYS A 11 17.02 3.17 -17.10
C LYS A 11 16.78 1.71 -16.70
N SER A 12 15.83 1.44 -15.81
CA SER A 12 15.39 0.07 -15.50
C SER A 12 14.83 -0.59 -16.77
N GLN A 13 13.98 0.14 -17.50
CA GLN A 13 13.52 -0.26 -18.83
C GLN A 13 14.68 -0.51 -19.80
N SER A 14 15.81 0.22 -19.71
CA SER A 14 16.96 0.01 -20.60
C SER A 14 17.74 -1.28 -20.31
N ALA A 15 17.82 -1.73 -19.05
CA ALA A 15 18.47 -3.00 -18.69
C ALA A 15 17.60 -4.19 -19.10
N TYR A 16 16.31 -4.12 -18.79
CA TYR A 16 15.32 -5.10 -19.28
C TYR A 16 15.23 -5.10 -20.81
N ALA A 17 15.34 -3.94 -21.48
CA ALA A 17 15.35 -3.87 -22.94
C ALA A 17 16.61 -4.49 -23.55
N LYS A 18 17.77 -4.40 -22.89
CA LYS A 18 19.00 -5.08 -23.35
C LYS A 18 18.91 -6.60 -23.17
N LEU A 19 18.34 -7.06 -22.05
CA LEU A 19 18.05 -8.48 -21.82
C LEU A 19 17.05 -8.99 -22.84
N ALA A 20 15.94 -8.28 -23.05
CA ALA A 20 14.94 -8.59 -24.07
C ALA A 20 15.55 -8.63 -25.47
N ALA A 21 16.40 -7.65 -25.84
CA ALA A 21 17.07 -7.63 -27.14
C ALA A 21 18.06 -8.80 -27.32
N LEU A 22 18.74 -9.22 -26.25
CA LEU A 22 19.60 -10.40 -26.27
C LEU A 22 18.76 -11.68 -26.46
N PHE A 23 17.62 -11.79 -25.77
CA PHE A 23 16.71 -12.91 -25.94
C PHE A 23 16.08 -12.94 -27.34
N ASP A 24 15.65 -11.80 -27.88
CA ASP A 24 15.16 -11.69 -29.26
C ASP A 24 16.23 -12.14 -30.25
N TYR A 25 17.49 -11.76 -30.02
CA TYR A 25 18.62 -12.21 -30.83
C TYR A 25 18.83 -13.73 -30.75
N LEU A 26 18.75 -14.33 -29.56
CA LEU A 26 18.86 -15.79 -29.39
C LEU A 26 17.68 -16.53 -30.02
N LEU A 27 16.46 -16.03 -29.87
CA LEU A 27 15.27 -16.62 -30.50
C LEU A 27 15.36 -16.57 -32.01
N GLN A 28 15.85 -15.46 -32.56
CA GLN A 28 16.05 -15.30 -34.01
C GLN A 28 17.17 -16.20 -34.54
N GLN A 29 18.24 -16.39 -33.77
CA GLN A 29 19.36 -17.27 -34.15
C GLN A 29 19.00 -18.76 -34.09
N TYR A 30 18.09 -19.15 -33.19
CA TYR A 30 17.73 -20.55 -32.94
C TYR A 30 16.29 -20.93 -33.37
N ASP A 31 15.62 -20.13 -34.21
CA ASP A 31 14.24 -20.36 -34.69
C ASP A 31 14.04 -21.75 -35.35
N GLU A 32 14.98 -22.18 -36.18
CA GLU A 32 14.92 -23.48 -36.86
C GLU A 32 15.04 -24.68 -35.88
N THR A 33 15.78 -24.51 -34.79
CA THR A 33 15.92 -25.49 -33.71
C THR A 33 14.69 -25.50 -32.80
N LEU A 34 14.09 -24.34 -32.54
CA LEU A 34 12.85 -24.19 -31.76
C LEU A 34 11.66 -24.87 -32.45
N ARG A 35 11.60 -24.85 -33.79
CA ARG A 35 10.56 -25.54 -34.57
C ARG A 35 10.71 -27.07 -34.54
N ARG A 36 11.93 -27.58 -34.34
CA ARG A 36 12.22 -29.03 -34.36
C ARG A 36 12.04 -29.67 -32.99
N ASP A 37 12.43 -29.00 -31.91
CA ASP A 37 12.34 -29.52 -30.54
C ASP A 37 11.62 -28.53 -29.61
N PRO A 38 10.32 -28.73 -29.31
CA PRO A 38 9.54 -27.83 -28.45
C PRO A 38 9.99 -27.83 -26.98
N SER A 39 10.75 -28.84 -26.55
CA SER A 39 11.38 -28.88 -25.22
C SER A 39 12.49 -27.86 -25.06
N PHE A 40 13.16 -27.46 -26.15
CA PHE A 40 14.21 -26.44 -26.12
C PHE A 40 13.63 -25.05 -25.77
N ALA A 41 12.43 -24.73 -26.27
CA ALA A 41 11.72 -23.51 -25.90
C ALA A 41 11.44 -23.44 -24.39
N GLN A 42 11.09 -24.57 -23.77
CA GLN A 42 10.86 -24.65 -22.33
C GLN A 42 12.16 -24.42 -21.54
N THR A 43 13.29 -24.93 -22.03
CA THR A 43 14.60 -24.67 -21.40
C THR A 43 15.02 -23.20 -21.49
N ILE A 44 14.76 -22.53 -22.62
CA ILE A 44 15.05 -21.09 -22.76
C ILE A 44 14.16 -20.27 -21.82
N ALA A 45 12.86 -20.56 -21.77
CA ALA A 45 11.94 -19.90 -20.85
C ALA A 45 12.36 -20.09 -19.38
N HIS A 46 12.75 -21.30 -19.00
CA HIS A 46 13.26 -21.59 -17.66
C HIS A 46 14.55 -20.80 -17.36
N LEU A 47 15.49 -20.76 -18.30
CA LEU A 47 16.72 -19.98 -18.14
C LEU A 47 16.44 -18.47 -18.01
N SER A 48 15.46 -17.94 -18.75
CA SER A 48 15.01 -16.55 -18.62
C SER A 48 14.51 -16.27 -17.21
N ASN A 49 13.60 -17.10 -16.70
CA ASN A 49 13.03 -16.92 -15.37
C ASN A 49 14.10 -17.00 -14.27
N VAL A 50 15.06 -17.93 -14.39
CA VAL A 50 16.17 -18.05 -13.44
C VAL A 50 17.09 -16.83 -13.51
N ALA A 51 17.41 -16.35 -14.71
CA ALA A 51 18.25 -15.17 -14.89
C ALA A 51 17.59 -13.90 -14.33
N GLU A 52 16.28 -13.74 -14.53
CA GLU A 52 15.49 -12.65 -13.95
C GLU A 52 15.47 -12.71 -12.42
N GLN A 53 15.21 -13.88 -11.84
CA GLN A 53 15.24 -14.08 -10.37
C GLN A 53 16.60 -13.76 -9.76
N GLN A 54 17.69 -14.26 -10.36
CA GLN A 54 19.05 -13.98 -9.88
C GLN A 54 19.39 -12.48 -9.98
N PHE A 55 18.90 -11.82 -11.02
CA PHE A 55 19.08 -10.38 -11.17
C PHE A 55 18.32 -9.60 -10.09
N GLU A 56 17.06 -9.97 -9.81
CA GLU A 56 16.27 -9.36 -8.73
C GLU A 56 16.91 -9.57 -7.35
N GLU A 57 17.38 -10.78 -7.04
CA GLU A 57 18.09 -11.10 -5.80
C GLU A 57 19.36 -10.24 -5.66
N SER A 58 20.14 -10.09 -6.73
CA SER A 58 21.36 -9.27 -6.72
C SER A 58 21.08 -7.78 -6.46
N LEU A 59 19.91 -7.28 -6.90
CA LEU A 59 19.48 -5.90 -6.63
C LEU A 59 18.94 -5.72 -5.20
N GLN A 60 18.40 -6.77 -4.58
CA GLN A 60 17.93 -6.74 -3.19
C GLN A 60 19.07 -6.84 -2.18
N GLU A 61 20.08 -7.67 -2.45
CA GLU A 61 21.25 -7.87 -1.58
C GLU A 61 22.26 -6.70 -1.63
N GLN A 62 22.08 -5.75 -2.54
CA GLN A 62 22.96 -4.62 -2.68
C GLN A 62 22.99 -3.78 -1.39
N LYS A 63 24.16 -3.76 -0.74
CA LYS A 63 24.41 -3.01 0.50
C LYS A 63 24.26 -1.51 0.24
N ASP A 64 23.52 -0.81 1.10
CA ASP A 64 23.31 0.62 0.94
C ASP A 64 24.68 1.33 0.91
N PRO A 65 24.90 2.28 -0.03
CA PRO A 65 26.10 3.10 0.00
C PRO A 65 26.14 3.81 1.36
N GLY A 66 27.28 3.69 2.05
CA GLY A 66 27.45 4.19 3.41
C GLY A 66 26.97 5.63 3.53
N ASP A 67 26.20 5.89 4.58
CA ASP A 67 25.42 7.10 4.83
C ASP A 67 26.32 8.34 4.94
N SER A 68 26.76 8.86 3.80
CA SER A 68 27.59 10.07 3.66
C SER A 68 26.75 11.34 3.46
N GLY A 69 25.48 11.28 3.90
CA GLY A 69 24.54 12.39 3.87
C GLY A 69 23.75 12.52 2.57
N ILE A 70 22.79 13.44 2.56
CA ILE A 70 21.84 13.68 1.46
C ILE A 70 22.57 13.99 0.12
N SER A 71 23.79 14.53 0.21
CA SER A 71 24.65 14.79 -0.95
C SER A 71 25.10 13.52 -1.67
N SER A 72 25.36 12.42 -0.97
CA SER A 72 25.76 11.17 -1.65
C SER A 72 24.59 10.48 -2.33
N LEU A 73 23.38 10.59 -1.77
CA LEU A 73 22.14 10.10 -2.38
C LEU A 73 21.78 10.80 -3.70
N VAL A 74 22.25 12.04 -3.90
CA VAL A 74 22.11 12.80 -5.16
C VAL A 74 23.34 12.65 -6.06
N GLY A 75 24.35 11.87 -5.66
CA GLY A 75 25.58 11.67 -6.43
C GLY A 75 26.55 12.86 -6.40
N LEU A 76 26.56 13.64 -5.32
CA LEU A 76 27.41 14.82 -5.11
C LEU A 76 28.45 14.61 -3.98
N GLY A 77 28.65 13.38 -3.51
CA GLY A 77 29.65 13.03 -2.49
C GLY A 77 31.04 12.72 -3.06
N GLY A 78 32.08 12.67 -2.22
CA GLY A 78 33.44 12.30 -2.65
C GLY A 78 33.62 10.85 -3.11
N GLU A 79 32.60 10.00 -2.89
CA GLU A 79 32.47 8.65 -3.45
C GLU A 79 31.49 8.61 -4.64
N ALA A 80 31.08 9.77 -5.16
CA ALA A 80 30.25 9.83 -6.35
C ALA A 80 31.04 9.36 -7.57
N VAL A 81 30.38 8.55 -8.36
CA VAL A 81 30.99 7.91 -9.51
C VAL A 81 31.00 8.89 -10.68
N ASP A 82 32.16 9.08 -11.31
CA ASP A 82 32.36 10.08 -12.38
C ASP A 82 31.59 9.73 -13.67
N ASP A 83 31.38 8.44 -13.93
CA ASP A 83 30.71 7.93 -15.13
C ASP A 83 29.35 7.27 -14.85
N LEU A 84 28.36 7.59 -15.69
CA LEU A 84 27.00 7.07 -15.58
C LEU A 84 26.90 5.54 -15.74
N SER A 85 27.90 4.91 -16.36
CA SER A 85 27.99 3.45 -16.54
C SER A 85 28.39 2.71 -15.27
N GLU A 86 28.99 3.41 -14.32
CA GLU A 86 29.46 2.85 -13.06
C GLU A 86 28.49 3.19 -11.91
N LEU A 87 27.38 3.87 -12.22
CA LEU A 87 26.29 4.09 -11.27
C LEU A 87 25.68 2.75 -10.85
N PRO A 88 25.58 2.48 -9.54
CA PRO A 88 24.87 1.32 -9.07
C PRO A 88 23.40 1.38 -9.49
N PRO A 89 22.80 0.25 -9.91
CA PRO A 89 21.37 0.20 -10.25
C PRO A 89 20.52 0.56 -9.02
N PRO A 90 19.32 1.13 -9.22
CA PRO A 90 18.43 1.43 -8.10
C PRO A 90 18.02 0.13 -7.41
N LYS A 91 18.13 0.11 -6.08
CA LYS A 91 17.66 -1.00 -5.24
C LYS A 91 16.17 -1.26 -5.50
N LEU A 92 15.81 -2.51 -5.73
CA LEU A 92 14.40 -2.90 -5.72
C LEU A 92 13.90 -2.77 -4.28
N LEU A 93 12.86 -1.96 -4.09
CA LEU A 93 12.10 -2.01 -2.86
C LEU A 93 11.41 -3.37 -2.78
N PRO A 94 11.31 -3.99 -1.59
CA PRO A 94 10.56 -5.22 -1.45
C PRO A 94 9.14 -5.01 -1.98
N SER A 95 8.66 -5.95 -2.78
CA SER A 95 7.28 -5.95 -3.26
C SER A 95 6.35 -5.82 -2.05
N PHE A 96 5.54 -4.77 -2.03
CA PHE A 96 4.54 -4.59 -0.98
C PHE A 96 3.60 -5.79 -0.99
N ASP A 97 3.34 -6.38 0.18
CA ASP A 97 2.44 -7.51 0.32
C ASP A 97 1.01 -7.09 -0.11
N GLU A 98 0.56 -7.60 -1.26
CA GLU A 98 -0.74 -7.30 -1.84
C GLU A 98 -1.90 -7.71 -0.91
N SER A 99 -1.69 -8.73 -0.06
CA SER A 99 -2.71 -9.16 0.90
C SER A 99 -2.98 -8.08 1.94
N VAL A 100 -1.92 -7.43 2.44
CA VAL A 100 -1.99 -6.32 3.41
C VAL A 100 -2.66 -5.10 2.79
N VAL A 101 -2.50 -4.86 1.49
CA VAL A 101 -3.20 -3.77 0.78
C VAL A 101 -4.71 -4.04 0.73
N SER A 102 -5.11 -5.28 0.47
CA SER A 102 -6.54 -5.65 0.36
C SER A 102 -7.30 -5.47 1.68
N GLU A 103 -6.71 -5.89 2.81
CA GLU A 103 -7.33 -5.74 4.14
C GLU A 103 -7.45 -4.27 4.54
N ARG A 104 -6.43 -3.45 4.25
CA ARG A 104 -6.46 -2.01 4.54
C ARG A 104 -7.53 -1.28 3.75
N LEU A 105 -7.73 -1.65 2.48
CA LEU A 105 -8.79 -1.07 1.65
C LEU A 105 -10.18 -1.41 2.19
N LEU A 106 -10.40 -2.65 2.62
CA LEU A 106 -11.67 -3.05 3.24
C LEU A 106 -11.91 -2.29 4.56
N ALA A 107 -10.90 -2.20 5.42
CA ALA A 107 -10.99 -1.44 6.67
C ALA A 107 -11.32 0.04 6.44
N LEU A 108 -10.73 0.67 5.41
CA LEU A 108 -11.04 2.04 5.01
C LEU A 108 -12.49 2.19 4.49
N ALA A 109 -12.98 1.21 3.72
CA ALA A 109 -14.34 1.20 3.23
C ALA A 109 -15.36 1.11 4.40
N ASP A 110 -15.09 0.24 5.36
CA ASP A 110 -15.90 0.12 6.58
C ASP A 110 -15.88 1.42 7.39
N LEU A 111 -14.71 2.02 7.58
CA LEU A 111 -14.56 3.29 8.28
C LEU A 111 -15.34 4.42 7.58
N TYR A 112 -15.33 4.45 6.25
CA TYR A 112 -16.09 5.41 5.46
C TYR A 112 -17.59 5.22 5.63
N TYR A 113 -18.08 3.97 5.65
CA TYR A 113 -19.49 3.69 5.92
C TYR A 113 -19.92 4.20 7.30
N ILE A 114 -19.11 3.98 8.33
CA ILE A 114 -19.40 4.48 9.69
C ILE A 114 -19.40 6.02 9.70
N TYR A 115 -18.46 6.66 9.02
CA TYR A 115 -18.42 8.12 8.89
C TYR A 115 -19.70 8.69 8.26
N GLN A 116 -20.25 8.04 7.23
CA GLN A 116 -21.52 8.44 6.63
C GLN A 116 -22.67 8.39 7.66
N GLN A 117 -22.74 7.34 8.48
CA GLN A 117 -23.77 7.21 9.53
C GLN A 117 -23.63 8.27 10.62
N GLU A 118 -22.40 8.67 10.96
CA GLU A 118 -22.13 9.78 11.89
C GLU A 118 -22.61 11.11 11.30
N ARG A 119 -22.36 11.38 10.02
CA ARG A 119 -22.86 12.58 9.34
C ARG A 119 -24.38 12.62 9.24
N LEU A 120 -25.02 11.48 9.00
CA LEU A 120 -26.48 11.35 9.02
C LEU A 120 -27.07 11.49 10.43
N GLY A 121 -26.25 11.45 11.48
CA GLY A 121 -26.69 11.60 12.86
C GLY A 121 -27.29 10.34 13.48
N VAL A 122 -27.08 9.17 12.88
CA VAL A 122 -27.65 7.90 13.36
C VAL A 122 -27.22 7.60 14.80
N PHE A 123 -25.94 7.80 15.12
CA PHE A 123 -25.44 7.60 16.49
C PHE A 123 -26.14 8.49 17.51
N ARG A 124 -26.45 9.75 17.16
CA ARG A 124 -27.16 10.67 18.05
C ARG A 124 -28.59 10.19 18.33
N VAL A 125 -29.28 9.73 17.29
CA VAL A 125 -30.64 9.18 17.41
C VAL A 125 -30.64 7.94 18.29
N VAL A 126 -29.72 7.00 18.05
CA VAL A 126 -29.64 5.76 18.85
C VAL A 126 -29.32 6.06 20.32
N LEU A 127 -28.38 6.98 20.59
CA LEU A 127 -28.08 7.40 21.96
C LEU A 127 -29.28 8.06 22.64
N LYS A 128 -30.05 8.88 21.92
CA LYS A 128 -31.26 9.49 22.48
C LYS A 128 -32.36 8.46 22.76
N LEU A 129 -32.57 7.51 21.86
CA LEU A 129 -33.50 6.39 22.07
C LEU A 129 -33.09 5.55 23.29
N GLN A 130 -31.79 5.34 23.48
CA GLN A 130 -31.26 4.64 24.64
C GLN A 130 -31.53 5.41 25.94
N GLU A 131 -31.35 6.73 25.93
CA GLU A 131 -31.67 7.60 27.07
C GLU A 131 -33.17 7.51 27.44
N LEU A 132 -34.06 7.65 26.46
CA LEU A 132 -35.51 7.55 26.66
C LEU A 132 -35.95 6.15 27.14
N PHE A 133 -35.28 5.11 26.65
CA PHE A 133 -35.52 3.73 27.09
C PHE A 133 -35.10 3.53 28.55
N LYS A 134 -33.92 4.04 28.95
CA LYS A 134 -33.46 3.99 30.35
C LYS A 134 -34.30 4.85 31.28
N GLY A 135 -34.82 5.98 30.79
CA GLY A 135 -35.73 6.85 31.53
C GLY A 135 -37.15 6.27 31.70
N GLY A 136 -37.46 5.15 31.03
CA GLY A 136 -38.78 4.52 31.10
C GLY A 136 -39.88 5.26 30.33
N GLU A 137 -39.54 6.36 29.65
CA GLU A 137 -40.47 7.13 28.80
C GLU A 137 -40.84 6.33 27.55
N LEU A 138 -39.88 5.56 27.02
CA LEU A 138 -40.11 4.70 25.88
C LEU A 138 -40.39 3.26 26.35
N ARG A 139 -41.67 2.90 26.44
CA ARG A 139 -42.09 1.50 26.53
C ARG A 139 -41.93 0.84 25.15
N LEU A 140 -40.70 0.43 24.83
CA LEU A 140 -40.51 -0.51 23.73
C LEU A 140 -41.18 -1.81 24.15
N ALA A 141 -42.35 -2.11 23.58
CA ALA A 141 -42.98 -3.42 23.69
C ALA A 141 -41.92 -4.50 23.40
N ASP A 142 -41.98 -5.63 24.11
CA ASP A 142 -41.04 -6.77 24.04
C ASP A 142 -40.80 -7.22 22.59
N GLY A 143 -39.90 -6.54 21.92
CA GLY A 143 -39.74 -6.58 20.48
C GLY A 143 -38.29 -6.36 20.11
N LYS A 144 -37.99 -6.61 18.83
CA LYS A 144 -36.62 -6.60 18.30
C LYS A 144 -35.85 -5.30 18.61
N GLY A 145 -36.54 -4.16 18.69
CA GLY A 145 -35.95 -2.85 19.02
C GLY A 145 -35.49 -2.72 20.47
N ALA A 146 -36.30 -3.20 21.44
CA ALA A 146 -35.92 -3.19 22.86
C ALA A 146 -34.67 -4.04 23.09
N TYR A 147 -34.65 -5.24 22.51
CA TYR A 147 -33.53 -6.15 22.60
C TYR A 147 -32.26 -5.59 21.94
N ALA A 148 -32.39 -4.88 20.81
CA ALA A 148 -31.26 -4.23 20.16
C ALA A 148 -30.67 -3.11 21.04
N LEU A 149 -31.50 -2.26 21.67
CA LEU A 149 -31.01 -1.23 22.59
C LEU A 149 -30.38 -1.82 23.86
N TYR A 150 -30.91 -2.94 24.35
CA TYR A 150 -30.33 -3.67 25.47
C TYR A 150 -28.93 -4.21 25.13
N LYS A 151 -28.78 -4.86 23.98
CA LYS A 151 -27.47 -5.32 23.47
C LYS A 151 -26.51 -4.15 23.26
N PHE A 152 -27.01 -3.07 22.70
CA PHE A 152 -26.25 -1.84 22.48
C PHE A 152 -25.68 -1.32 23.80
N ASP A 153 -26.44 -1.37 24.90
CA ASP A 153 -25.95 -0.97 26.22
C ASP A 153 -24.91 -1.92 26.81
N GLN A 154 -25.12 -3.24 26.68
CA GLN A 154 -24.14 -4.22 27.18
C GLN A 154 -22.75 -4.05 26.53
N GLN A 155 -22.71 -3.67 25.25
CA GLN A 155 -21.47 -3.51 24.51
C GLN A 155 -20.81 -2.14 24.72
N LYS A 156 -21.25 -1.33 25.70
CA LYS A 156 -20.75 0.03 25.90
C LYS A 156 -19.22 0.13 26.02
N SER A 157 -18.56 -0.83 26.65
CA SER A 157 -17.09 -0.85 26.83
C SER A 157 -16.30 -1.13 25.56
N LEU A 158 -16.90 -1.80 24.57
CA LEU A 158 -16.25 -2.14 23.30
C LEU A 158 -16.51 -1.10 22.21
N ARG A 159 -17.35 -0.11 22.48
CA ARG A 159 -17.70 0.93 21.50
C ARG A 159 -16.73 2.08 21.59
N SER A 160 -16.22 2.47 20.43
CA SER A 160 -15.45 3.70 20.31
C SER A 160 -16.27 4.91 20.74
N SER A 161 -15.65 5.85 21.46
CA SER A 161 -16.26 7.14 21.77
C SER A 161 -16.41 7.99 20.50
N ARG A 162 -17.19 9.08 20.59
CA ARG A 162 -17.33 10.02 19.46
C ARG A 162 -15.98 10.65 19.11
N GLU A 163 -15.18 10.95 20.12
CA GLU A 163 -13.85 11.56 19.97
C GLU A 163 -12.91 10.57 19.28
N GLU A 164 -12.84 9.32 19.76
CA GLU A 164 -12.03 8.26 19.12
C GLU A 164 -12.42 8.01 17.66
N ARG A 165 -13.72 8.01 17.34
CA ARG A 165 -14.17 7.88 15.94
C ARG A 165 -13.73 9.06 15.10
N PHE A 166 -13.84 10.28 15.63
CA PHE A 166 -13.46 11.48 14.91
C PHE A 166 -11.96 11.51 14.63
N ASP A 167 -11.13 11.16 15.61
CA ASP A 167 -9.68 11.04 15.43
C ASP A 167 -9.33 9.97 14.39
N ALA A 168 -10.04 8.83 14.38
CA ALA A 168 -9.86 7.81 13.33
C ALA A 168 -10.20 8.35 11.93
N TYR A 169 -11.26 9.17 11.79
CA TYR A 169 -11.61 9.79 10.52
C TYR A 169 -10.59 10.82 10.06
N CYS A 170 -10.11 11.66 10.98
CA CYS A 170 -9.05 12.62 10.72
C CYS A 170 -7.77 11.92 10.27
N HIS A 171 -7.43 10.80 10.92
CA HIS A 171 -6.24 10.02 10.60
C HIS A 171 -6.33 9.35 9.23
N ALA A 172 -7.42 8.64 8.95
CA ALA A 172 -7.58 7.85 7.74
C ALA A 172 -7.80 8.69 6.48
N PHE A 173 -8.61 9.75 6.57
CA PHE A 173 -9.05 10.53 5.41
C PHE A 173 -8.51 11.97 5.37
N GLY A 174 -7.81 12.43 6.41
CA GLY A 174 -7.37 13.82 6.49
C GLY A 174 -8.50 14.82 6.76
N TYR A 175 -9.71 14.37 7.09
CA TYR A 175 -10.86 15.25 7.34
C TYR A 175 -10.77 15.93 8.70
N GLY A 176 -10.23 17.14 8.75
CA GLY A 176 -10.31 18.04 9.92
C GLY A 176 -9.00 18.21 10.68
N CYS A 177 -8.82 19.37 11.29
CA CYS A 177 -7.66 19.72 12.11
C CYS A 177 -7.78 19.18 13.56
N SER A 178 -7.99 17.87 13.76
CA SER A 178 -7.77 17.30 15.09
C SER A 178 -6.27 16.97 15.21
N THR A 179 -5.63 17.52 16.24
CA THR A 179 -4.29 17.10 16.64
C THR A 179 -4.45 15.70 17.24
N ALA A 180 -4.35 14.66 16.41
CA ALA A 180 -4.37 13.28 16.87
C ALA A 180 -3.44 13.16 18.08
N ALA A 181 -3.99 12.70 19.21
CA ALA A 181 -3.26 12.62 20.46
C ALA A 181 -2.10 11.63 20.34
N GLY A 182 -0.91 12.15 20.01
CA GLY A 182 0.38 11.48 20.17
C GLY A 182 0.66 10.35 19.16
N SER A 183 1.71 10.55 18.37
CA SER A 183 2.54 9.55 17.66
C SER A 183 2.16 9.08 16.24
N SER A 184 1.03 9.47 15.65
CA SER A 184 0.74 9.11 14.25
C SER A 184 0.50 10.33 13.38
N ASN A 185 1.33 10.53 12.36
CA ASN A 185 1.16 11.60 11.39
C ASN A 185 -0.14 11.36 10.60
N PRO A 186 -1.06 12.34 10.52
CA PRO A 186 -2.28 12.20 9.74
C PRO A 186 -1.95 12.03 8.25
N ASN A 187 -2.84 11.37 7.50
CA ASN A 187 -2.72 11.28 6.05
C ASN A 187 -2.98 12.67 5.42
N SER A 188 -1.91 13.44 5.19
CA SER A 188 -1.97 14.84 4.74
C SER A 188 -2.05 15.03 3.22
N ALA A 189 -2.35 13.97 2.46
CA ALA A 189 -2.30 13.97 1.00
C ALA A 189 -3.53 14.61 0.30
N PHE A 190 -4.47 15.20 1.05
CA PHE A 190 -5.70 15.81 0.51
C PHE A 190 -5.90 17.24 1.02
#